data_AF-A0A3A1PCA2-F1
#
_entry.id   AF-A0A3A1PCA2-F1
#
_cell.length_a   1.000
_cell.length_b   1.000
_cell.length_c   1.000
_cell.angle_alpha   90.00
_cell.angle_beta   90.00
_cell.angle_gamma   90.00
#
_symmetry.space_group_name_H-M   'P 1'
#
loop_
_entity.id
_entity.type
_entity.pdbx_description
1 polymer ?
#
loop_
_entity_poly.entity_id
_entity_poly.type
_entity_poly.pdbx_seq_one_letter_code
_entity_poly.pdbx_strand_id
1 'polypeptide(L)'
;MNDDAQEGTNTTLDALGLTAHELGNIANATFKFFNRDSIRKALNELLTASADTEARICQSLMSQAFSGGYGETGKYLVAQFTSEMIGSKIQLPQLLERVLAAPHTHRDLAHWWLLMTALDASSRFQMNSCGNCAREETLTGALLECLSGRGEVWAEYLRPAIGRMGAELRFHGIDLQVLGGEQETGGDFGLILDFDGRTVLPNERGPLDPRSRIVPLIFQAKRYTRPEADVSQHNPTRGYQKDRLATNECTSAYVFYEDGPAPISSPLPPLVKLVGNVTGYRTTDTLDQSLDLPSFLLRAATDQAFAAEAASPEDALRMIYSKADPEQLRALVVIASDPDASHRYSSWLSALAPEILHRRGPEEQELRRD
;
A
#
# COMPACT_ATOMS: atom_id res chain seq x y z
N MET A 1 43.84 16.71 -36.75
CA MET A 1 43.38 15.55 -35.94
C MET A 1 42.12 16.02 -35.28
N ASN A 2 41.00 15.46 -35.71
CA ASN A 2 39.66 15.92 -35.37
C ASN A 2 39.31 15.48 -33.95
N ASP A 3 39.23 16.44 -33.04
CA ASP A 3 38.39 16.38 -31.84
C ASP A 3 37.16 17.21 -32.16
N ASP A 4 36.14 16.58 -32.75
CA ASP A 4 34.78 17.12 -32.81
C ASP A 4 33.81 15.97 -33.09
N ALA A 5 32.67 16.01 -32.38
CA ALA A 5 31.50 15.13 -32.46
C ALA A 5 31.53 13.81 -31.65
N GLN A 6 31.44 13.95 -30.33
CA GLN A 6 30.54 13.10 -29.53
C GLN A 6 29.43 13.98 -28.90
N GLU A 7 28.68 14.66 -29.75
CA GLU A 7 27.40 15.26 -29.39
C GLU A 7 26.30 14.47 -30.09
N GLY A 8 25.34 13.94 -29.31
CA GLY A 8 24.04 13.53 -29.83
C GLY A 8 23.71 12.05 -29.83
N THR A 9 23.69 11.40 -28.66
CA THR A 9 22.87 10.18 -28.44
C THR A 9 22.16 10.17 -27.06
N ASN A 10 21.86 11.34 -26.50
CA ASN A 10 21.14 11.49 -25.23
C ASN A 10 19.78 12.19 -25.45
N THR A 11 18.81 11.53 -26.08
CA THR A 11 17.51 12.19 -26.36
C THR A 11 16.25 11.43 -25.98
N THR A 12 16.31 10.12 -25.71
CA THR A 12 15.12 9.35 -25.26
C THR A 12 15.18 8.85 -23.82
N LEU A 13 16.38 8.60 -23.29
CA LEU A 13 16.55 8.07 -21.93
C LEU A 13 16.51 9.17 -20.85
N ASP A 14 17.07 10.34 -21.16
CA ASP A 14 17.00 11.52 -20.29
C ASP A 14 15.55 11.96 -20.03
N ALA A 15 14.66 11.75 -21.01
CA ALA A 15 13.23 12.03 -20.89
C ALA A 15 12.55 11.18 -19.79
N LEU A 16 13.06 9.98 -19.53
CA LEU A 16 12.54 9.06 -18.51
C LEU A 16 13.19 9.27 -17.13
N GLY A 17 14.10 10.24 -16.97
CA GLY A 17 14.83 10.46 -15.72
C GLY A 17 15.75 9.30 -15.28
N LEU A 18 15.90 8.28 -16.14
CA LEU A 18 16.62 7.04 -15.89
C LEU A 18 17.64 6.80 -17.00
N THR A 19 18.86 6.46 -16.63
CA THR A 19 19.91 6.06 -17.57
C THR A 19 19.64 4.66 -18.13
N ALA A 20 20.24 4.34 -19.29
CA ALA A 20 20.15 3.00 -19.87
C ALA A 20 20.62 1.90 -18.89
N HIS A 21 21.67 2.21 -18.13
CA HIS A 21 22.24 1.30 -17.15
C HIS A 21 21.29 1.04 -15.98
N GLU A 22 20.66 2.08 -15.44
CA GLU A 22 19.65 1.95 -14.38
C GLU A 22 18.43 1.14 -14.87
N LEU A 23 17.92 1.43 -16.06
CA LEU A 23 16.84 0.66 -16.67
C LEU A 23 17.22 -0.81 -16.86
N GLY A 24 18.43 -1.09 -17.35
CA GLY A 24 18.93 -2.45 -17.52
C GLY A 24 19.04 -3.21 -16.18
N ASN A 25 19.53 -2.55 -15.13
CA ASN A 25 19.62 -3.14 -13.79
C ASN A 25 18.24 -3.43 -13.21
N ILE A 26 17.31 -2.48 -13.31
CA ILE A 26 15.93 -2.64 -12.83
C ILE A 26 15.23 -3.75 -13.60
N ALA A 27 15.33 -3.76 -14.95
CA ALA A 27 14.75 -4.81 -15.79
C ALA A 27 15.29 -6.20 -15.45
N ASN A 28 16.60 -6.33 -15.17
CA ASN A 28 17.18 -7.59 -14.74
C ASN A 28 16.68 -8.00 -13.34
N ALA A 29 16.54 -7.05 -12.42
CA ALA A 29 16.02 -7.32 -11.08
C ALA A 29 14.56 -7.77 -11.11
N THR A 30 13.70 -7.10 -11.89
CA THR A 30 12.29 -7.44 -12.05
C THR A 30 12.12 -8.77 -12.78
N PHE A 31 12.89 -9.01 -13.85
CA PHE A 31 12.94 -10.31 -14.52
C PHE A 31 13.30 -11.43 -13.54
N LYS A 32 14.38 -11.27 -12.75
CA LYS A 32 14.77 -12.26 -11.75
C LYS A 32 13.70 -12.45 -10.68
N PHE A 33 13.02 -11.40 -10.27
CA PHE A 33 11.95 -11.45 -9.29
C PHE A 33 10.78 -12.31 -9.79
N PHE A 34 10.22 -12.00 -10.97
CA PHE A 34 9.08 -12.73 -11.55
C PHE A 34 9.42 -14.16 -11.98
N ASN A 35 10.70 -14.47 -12.25
CA ASN A 35 11.15 -15.83 -12.54
C ASN A 35 11.41 -16.71 -11.32
N ARG A 36 11.26 -16.20 -10.08
CA ARG A 36 11.39 -17.03 -8.88
C ARG A 36 10.16 -17.94 -8.74
N ASP A 37 10.40 -19.24 -8.57
CA ASP A 37 9.33 -20.23 -8.34
C ASP A 37 8.42 -19.87 -7.18
N SER A 38 9.01 -19.31 -6.12
CA SER A 38 8.29 -18.81 -4.95
C SER A 38 7.29 -17.71 -5.29
N ILE A 39 7.68 -16.73 -6.11
CA ILE A 39 6.81 -15.63 -6.54
C ILE A 39 5.71 -16.14 -7.47
N ARG A 40 6.06 -17.00 -8.42
CA ARG A 40 5.06 -17.63 -9.30
C ARG A 40 4.04 -18.44 -8.53
N LYS A 41 4.49 -19.23 -7.55
CA LYS A 41 3.60 -20.00 -6.67
C LYS A 41 2.68 -19.08 -5.87
N ALA A 42 3.22 -18.03 -5.26
CA ALA A 42 2.47 -17.04 -4.50
C ALA A 42 1.34 -16.41 -5.34
N LEU A 43 1.67 -15.93 -6.55
CA LEU A 43 0.69 -15.36 -7.48
C LEU A 43 -0.35 -16.39 -7.93
N ASN A 44 0.08 -17.59 -8.30
CA ASN A 44 -0.81 -18.66 -8.77
C ASN A 44 -1.80 -19.16 -7.70
N GLU A 45 -1.45 -19.10 -6.42
CA GLU A 45 -2.36 -19.49 -5.34
C GLU A 45 -3.62 -18.62 -5.33
N LEU A 46 -3.46 -17.31 -5.55
CA LEU A 46 -4.60 -16.40 -5.68
C LEU A 46 -5.45 -16.69 -6.91
N LEU A 47 -4.81 -16.99 -8.05
CA LEU A 47 -5.50 -17.34 -9.29
C LEU A 47 -6.35 -18.60 -9.13
N THR A 48 -5.81 -19.59 -8.42
CA THR A 48 -6.47 -20.87 -8.19
C THR A 48 -7.62 -20.74 -7.19
N ALA A 49 -7.49 -19.84 -6.21
CA ALA A 49 -8.51 -19.64 -5.19
C ALA A 49 -9.75 -18.92 -5.71
N SER A 50 -9.61 -17.91 -6.58
CA SER A 50 -10.76 -17.14 -7.08
C SER A 50 -10.47 -16.41 -8.39
N ALA A 51 -11.07 -16.90 -9.47
CA ALA A 51 -11.03 -16.29 -10.79
C ALA A 51 -11.63 -14.86 -10.80
N ASP A 52 -12.62 -14.61 -9.95
CA ASP A 52 -13.30 -13.31 -9.83
C ASP A 52 -12.45 -12.29 -9.08
N THR A 53 -11.74 -12.74 -8.03
CA THR A 53 -10.79 -11.89 -7.29
C THR A 53 -9.63 -11.48 -8.20
N GLU A 54 -9.08 -12.41 -9.00
CA GLU A 54 -8.10 -12.07 -10.04
C GLU A 54 -8.66 -11.02 -11.02
N ALA A 55 -9.85 -11.24 -11.56
CA ALA A 55 -10.45 -10.32 -12.53
C ALA A 55 -10.62 -8.91 -11.95
N ARG A 56 -11.05 -8.80 -10.68
CA ARG A 56 -11.16 -7.52 -9.96
C ARG A 56 -9.80 -6.84 -9.79
N ILE A 57 -8.76 -7.60 -9.44
CA ILE A 57 -7.40 -7.06 -9.30
C ILE A 57 -6.91 -6.53 -10.66
N CYS A 58 -7.03 -7.32 -11.72
CA CYS A 58 -6.67 -6.90 -13.08
C CYS A 58 -7.45 -5.63 -13.48
N GLN A 59 -8.77 -5.60 -13.26
CA GLN A 59 -9.59 -4.43 -13.56
C GLN A 59 -9.15 -3.19 -12.75
N SER A 60 -8.87 -3.37 -11.46
CA SER A 60 -8.40 -2.31 -10.57
C SER A 60 -7.08 -1.72 -11.08
N LEU A 61 -6.10 -2.56 -11.42
CA LEU A 61 -4.81 -2.15 -11.95
C LEU A 61 -4.92 -1.49 -13.33
N MET A 62 -5.73 -2.04 -14.25
CA MET A 62 -5.91 -1.44 -15.57
C MET A 62 -6.63 -0.08 -15.49
N SER A 63 -7.60 0.07 -14.59
CA SER A 63 -8.30 1.34 -14.41
C SER A 63 -7.37 2.49 -13.99
N GLN A 64 -6.20 2.17 -13.41
CA GLN A 64 -5.20 3.19 -13.04
C GLN A 64 -4.57 3.90 -14.23
N ALA A 65 -4.64 3.31 -15.43
CA ALA A 65 -4.25 3.99 -16.66
C ALA A 65 -5.07 5.27 -16.91
N PHE A 66 -6.31 5.31 -16.39
CA PHE A 66 -7.25 6.41 -16.59
C PHE A 66 -7.36 7.35 -15.38
N SER A 67 -6.89 6.96 -14.20
CA SER A 67 -6.89 7.78 -12.97
C SER A 67 -5.60 8.58 -12.75
N GLY A 68 -4.61 8.46 -13.65
CA GLY A 68 -3.37 9.22 -13.59
C GLY A 68 -2.22 8.54 -12.84
N GLY A 69 -2.35 7.25 -12.49
CA GLY A 69 -1.27 6.46 -11.90
C GLY A 69 -0.17 6.07 -12.88
N TYR A 70 -0.52 5.90 -14.16
CA TYR A 70 0.42 5.53 -15.23
C TYR A 70 0.89 6.74 -16.03
N GLY A 71 2.16 6.66 -16.44
CA GLY A 71 2.71 7.57 -17.44
C GLY A 71 2.26 7.17 -18.83
N GLU A 72 2.66 7.95 -19.84
CA GLU A 72 2.25 7.72 -21.24
C GLU A 72 2.66 6.33 -21.75
N THR A 73 3.85 5.84 -21.38
CA THR A 73 4.26 4.48 -21.76
C THR A 73 3.37 3.41 -21.12
N GLY A 74 2.99 3.57 -19.85
CA GLY A 74 2.10 2.61 -19.19
C GLY A 74 0.71 2.59 -19.81
N LYS A 75 0.15 3.77 -20.14
CA LYS A 75 -1.13 3.89 -20.85
C LYS A 75 -1.09 3.18 -22.20
N TYR A 76 -0.03 3.41 -22.97
CA TYR A 76 0.18 2.74 -24.26
C TYR A 76 0.25 1.21 -24.09
N LEU A 77 1.03 0.72 -23.12
CA LEU A 77 1.16 -0.71 -22.86
C LEU A 77 -0.15 -1.35 -22.40
N VAL A 78 -0.95 -0.66 -21.58
CA VAL A 78 -2.30 -1.12 -21.21
C VAL A 78 -3.21 -1.22 -22.43
N ALA A 79 -3.20 -0.21 -23.30
CA ALA A 79 -4.00 -0.22 -24.52
C ALA A 79 -3.59 -1.36 -25.47
N GLN A 80 -2.29 -1.54 -25.70
CA GLN A 80 -1.75 -2.63 -26.50
C GLN A 80 -2.12 -3.98 -25.88
N PHE A 81 -1.84 -4.19 -24.60
CA PHE A 81 -2.12 -5.43 -23.89
C PHE A 81 -3.61 -5.78 -23.92
N THR A 82 -4.50 -4.79 -23.72
CA THR A 82 -5.95 -5.00 -23.82
C THR A 82 -6.36 -5.39 -25.25
N SER A 83 -5.76 -4.78 -26.27
CA SER A 83 -6.05 -5.09 -27.68
C SER A 83 -5.61 -6.51 -28.07
N GLU A 84 -4.48 -6.99 -27.53
CA GLU A 84 -3.99 -8.36 -27.75
C GLU A 84 -4.87 -9.40 -27.04
N MET A 85 -5.50 -9.02 -25.93
CA MET A 85 -6.32 -9.89 -25.09
C MET A 85 -7.81 -9.84 -25.45
N ILE A 86 -8.20 -9.23 -26.58
CA ILE A 86 -9.60 -9.22 -27.02
C ILE A 86 -10.11 -10.66 -27.16
N GLY A 87 -11.14 -11.00 -26.38
CA GLY A 87 -11.72 -12.35 -26.34
C GLY A 87 -11.00 -13.36 -25.45
N SER A 88 -9.92 -12.96 -24.77
CA SER A 88 -9.19 -13.78 -23.79
C SER A 88 -9.31 -13.20 -22.38
N LYS A 89 -9.23 -14.05 -21.35
CA LYS A 89 -9.17 -13.59 -19.97
C LYS A 89 -7.79 -12.97 -19.69
N ILE A 90 -7.77 -11.72 -19.23
CA ILE A 90 -6.54 -11.07 -18.76
C ILE A 90 -6.08 -11.73 -17.46
N GLN A 91 -4.85 -12.22 -17.47
CA GLN A 91 -4.23 -12.87 -16.31
C GLN A 91 -3.32 -11.92 -15.56
N LEU A 92 -3.37 -11.98 -14.22
CA LEU A 92 -2.62 -11.07 -13.37
C LEU A 92 -1.09 -11.15 -13.58
N PRO A 93 -0.45 -12.34 -13.66
CA PRO A 93 1.00 -12.40 -13.89
C PRO A 93 1.42 -11.73 -15.20
N GLN A 94 0.62 -11.89 -16.26
CA GLN A 94 0.93 -11.27 -17.56
C GLN A 94 0.80 -9.75 -17.49
N LEU A 95 -0.22 -9.22 -16.81
CA LEU A 95 -0.37 -7.78 -16.61
C LEU A 95 0.82 -7.21 -15.82
N LEU A 96 1.19 -7.86 -14.71
CA LEU A 96 2.32 -7.44 -13.89
C LEU A 96 3.63 -7.44 -14.69
N GLU A 97 3.96 -8.55 -15.36
CA GLU A 97 5.22 -8.71 -16.07
C GLU A 97 5.33 -7.82 -17.32
N ARG A 98 4.25 -7.69 -18.10
CA ARG A 98 4.29 -7.02 -19.41
C ARG A 98 4.02 -5.53 -19.33
N VAL A 99 3.29 -5.07 -18.31
CA VAL A 99 2.83 -3.68 -18.21
C VAL A 99 3.42 -2.97 -17.00
N LEU A 100 3.49 -3.64 -15.84
CA LEU A 100 3.82 -2.96 -14.57
C LEU A 100 5.24 -3.21 -14.07
N ALA A 101 5.98 -4.13 -14.70
CA ALA A 101 7.31 -4.51 -14.24
C ALA A 101 8.35 -3.39 -14.39
N ALA A 102 8.15 -2.42 -15.29
CA ALA A 102 9.13 -1.38 -15.56
C ALA A 102 8.74 -0.03 -14.94
N PRO A 103 9.71 0.74 -14.39
CA PRO A 103 9.43 1.99 -13.69
C PRO A 103 8.83 3.07 -14.58
N HIS A 104 9.28 3.15 -15.84
CA HIS A 104 8.82 4.16 -16.80
C HIS A 104 7.36 3.96 -17.25
N THR A 105 6.70 2.88 -16.85
CA THR A 105 5.26 2.69 -17.11
C THR A 105 4.40 3.43 -16.09
N HIS A 106 4.99 3.83 -14.97
CA HIS A 106 4.33 4.60 -13.93
C HIS A 106 4.64 6.09 -14.11
N ARG A 107 3.72 6.94 -13.68
CA ARG A 107 3.92 8.39 -13.72
C ARG A 107 4.99 8.86 -12.73
N ASP A 108 5.04 8.17 -11.58
CA ASP A 108 5.90 8.45 -10.45
C ASP A 108 6.69 7.19 -10.07
N LEU A 109 7.99 7.33 -9.88
CA LEU A 109 8.86 6.23 -9.42
C LEU A 109 8.44 5.69 -8.05
N ALA A 110 7.86 6.52 -7.19
CA ALA A 110 7.33 6.11 -5.90
C ALA A 110 6.18 5.11 -6.04
N HIS A 111 5.30 5.27 -7.04
CA HIS A 111 4.20 4.34 -7.29
C HIS A 111 4.71 2.97 -7.73
N TRP A 112 5.67 2.94 -8.68
CA TRP A 112 6.28 1.69 -9.11
C TRP A 112 7.01 0.99 -7.95
N TRP A 113 7.77 1.75 -7.16
CA TRP A 113 8.46 1.23 -5.99
C TRP A 113 7.50 0.66 -4.95
N LEU A 114 6.39 1.36 -4.66
CA LEU A 114 5.35 0.90 -3.75
C LEU A 114 4.76 -0.42 -4.23
N LEU A 115 4.42 -0.52 -5.52
CA LEU A 115 3.88 -1.75 -6.12
C LEU A 115 4.87 -2.92 -5.96
N MET A 116 6.11 -2.76 -6.40
CA MET A 116 7.11 -3.84 -6.36
C MET A 116 7.47 -4.25 -4.94
N THR A 117 7.55 -3.28 -4.03
CA THR A 117 7.76 -3.51 -2.60
C THR A 117 6.64 -4.33 -2.01
N ALA A 118 5.39 -3.89 -2.20
CA ALA A 118 4.23 -4.59 -1.68
C ALA A 118 4.10 -6.01 -2.27
N LEU A 119 4.45 -6.21 -3.55
CA LEU A 119 4.42 -7.51 -4.21
C LEU A 119 5.44 -8.50 -3.62
N ASP A 120 6.70 -8.08 -3.48
CA ASP A 120 7.76 -8.91 -2.88
C ASP A 120 7.47 -9.16 -1.39
N ALA A 121 7.03 -8.13 -0.66
CA ALA A 121 6.67 -8.23 0.75
C ALA A 121 5.50 -9.20 0.97
N SER A 122 4.41 -9.06 0.21
CA SER A 122 3.22 -9.91 0.30
C SER A 122 3.57 -11.36 0.00
N SER A 123 4.37 -11.60 -1.04
CA SER A 123 4.81 -12.95 -1.41
C SER A 123 5.68 -13.58 -0.31
N ARG A 124 6.62 -12.82 0.27
CA ARG A 124 7.46 -13.30 1.37
C ARG A 124 6.67 -13.56 2.64
N PHE A 125 5.77 -12.66 3.00
CA PHE A 125 4.89 -12.80 4.14
C PHE A 125 4.01 -14.06 4.00
N GLN A 126 3.39 -14.26 2.83
CA GLN A 126 2.61 -15.45 2.51
C GLN A 126 3.42 -16.74 2.73
N MET A 127 4.68 -16.77 2.30
CA MET A 127 5.49 -17.99 2.36
C MET A 127 6.11 -18.27 3.74
N ASN A 128 6.43 -17.22 4.50
CA ASN A 128 7.25 -17.34 5.70
C ASN A 128 6.47 -17.12 7.00
N SER A 129 5.34 -16.42 6.94
CA SER A 129 4.63 -15.92 8.13
C SER A 129 3.21 -16.48 8.23
N CYS A 130 2.51 -16.65 7.11
CA CYS A 130 1.17 -17.25 7.10
C CYS A 130 1.22 -18.78 7.30
N GLY A 131 0.10 -19.34 7.77
CA GLY A 131 -0.11 -20.78 7.86
C GLY A 131 0.55 -21.45 9.06
N ASN A 132 0.96 -20.70 10.08
CA ASN A 132 1.70 -21.18 11.26
C ASN A 132 0.99 -20.89 12.60
N CYS A 133 -0.29 -20.54 12.60
CA CYS A 133 -1.10 -20.28 13.80
C CYS A 133 -0.54 -19.12 14.65
N ALA A 134 -0.19 -18.02 14.00
CA ALA A 134 0.33 -16.81 14.65
C ALA A 134 -0.81 -15.85 15.00
N ARG A 135 -0.68 -15.04 16.06
CA ARG A 135 -1.70 -14.02 16.38
C ARG A 135 -1.72 -12.90 15.34
N GLU A 136 -2.85 -12.21 15.19
CA GLU A 136 -3.02 -11.06 14.27
C GLU A 136 -1.89 -10.05 14.42
N GLU A 137 -1.56 -9.71 15.66
CA GLU A 137 -0.51 -8.75 16.01
C GLU A 137 0.87 -9.17 15.49
N THR A 138 1.20 -10.46 15.63
CA THR A 138 2.46 -11.03 15.14
C THR A 138 2.51 -11.02 13.61
N LEU A 139 1.39 -11.35 12.97
CA LEU A 139 1.26 -11.33 11.51
C LEU A 139 1.37 -9.91 10.96
N THR A 140 0.73 -8.93 11.59
CA THR A 140 0.88 -7.51 11.24
C THR A 140 2.32 -7.06 11.38
N GLY A 141 2.99 -7.37 12.50
CA GLY A 141 4.41 -7.06 12.67
C GLY A 141 5.29 -7.66 11.56
N ALA A 142 5.08 -8.94 11.24
CA ALA A 142 5.82 -9.62 10.18
C ALA A 142 5.55 -9.04 8.78
N LEU A 143 4.32 -8.63 8.49
CA LEU A 143 3.97 -7.95 7.23
C LEU A 143 4.69 -6.60 7.12
N LEU A 144 4.65 -5.78 8.19
CA LEU A 144 5.31 -4.48 8.21
C LEU A 144 6.83 -4.60 8.10
N GLU A 145 7.43 -5.62 8.75
CA GLU A 145 8.85 -5.95 8.59
C GLU A 145 9.18 -6.35 7.14
N CYS A 146 8.35 -7.19 6.53
CA CYS A 146 8.51 -7.56 5.12
C CYS A 146 8.42 -6.33 4.21
N LEU A 147 7.46 -5.43 4.44
CA LEU A 147 7.30 -4.19 3.68
C LEU A 147 8.54 -3.30 3.81
N SER A 148 8.99 -3.02 5.03
CA SER A 148 10.18 -2.21 5.27
C SER A 148 11.43 -2.81 4.62
N GLY A 149 11.71 -4.08 4.89
CA GLY A 149 12.90 -4.76 4.40
C GLY A 149 12.89 -5.02 2.89
N ARG A 150 11.72 -5.08 2.24
CA ARG A 150 11.63 -5.12 0.76
C ARG A 150 11.67 -3.73 0.15
N GLY A 151 11.12 -2.74 0.85
CA GLY A 151 11.18 -1.33 0.47
C GLY A 151 12.62 -0.86 0.28
N GLU A 152 13.49 -1.16 1.24
CA GLU A 152 14.91 -0.85 1.14
C GLU A 152 15.55 -1.50 -0.09
N VAL A 153 15.30 -2.80 -0.32
CA VAL A 153 15.86 -3.52 -1.47
C VAL A 153 15.44 -2.91 -2.80
N TRP A 154 14.16 -2.54 -2.95
CA TRP A 154 13.69 -1.91 -4.20
C TRP A 154 14.13 -0.46 -4.32
N ALA A 155 14.27 0.26 -3.21
CA ALA A 155 14.78 1.63 -3.18
C ALA A 155 16.25 1.68 -3.62
N GLU A 156 17.08 0.68 -3.31
CA GLU A 156 18.48 0.60 -3.77
C GLU A 156 18.58 0.66 -5.30
N TYR A 157 17.70 -0.02 -6.04
CA TYR A 157 17.71 0.01 -7.50
C TYR A 157 17.36 1.37 -8.08
N LEU A 158 16.54 2.16 -7.36
CA LEU A 158 16.14 3.51 -7.75
C LEU A 158 17.05 4.60 -7.18
N ARG A 159 17.85 4.30 -6.15
CA ARG A 159 18.63 5.28 -5.37
C ARG A 159 19.40 6.26 -6.24
N PRO A 160 20.14 5.83 -7.29
CA PRO A 160 20.84 6.78 -8.15
C PRO A 160 19.90 7.77 -8.85
N ALA A 161 18.72 7.32 -9.28
CA ALA A 161 17.74 8.13 -9.98
C ALA A 161 16.99 9.10 -9.06
N ILE A 162 16.43 8.60 -7.96
CA ILE A 162 15.71 9.44 -6.98
C ILE A 162 16.65 10.39 -6.25
N GLY A 163 17.92 10.02 -6.06
CA GLY A 163 18.94 10.89 -5.48
C GLY A 163 19.23 12.12 -6.35
N ARG A 164 19.23 11.98 -7.69
CA ARG A 164 19.31 13.13 -8.61
C ARG A 164 18.11 14.07 -8.49
N MET A 165 16.96 13.55 -8.04
CA MET A 165 15.73 14.30 -7.82
C MET A 165 15.63 14.89 -6.41
N GLY A 166 16.63 14.66 -5.55
CA GLY A 166 16.61 15.10 -4.15
C GLY A 166 15.52 14.41 -3.33
N ALA A 167 15.18 13.17 -3.69
CA ALA A 167 14.16 12.35 -3.05
C ALA A 167 14.75 11.07 -2.47
N GLU A 168 14.05 10.47 -1.53
CA GLU A 168 14.40 9.19 -0.93
C GLU A 168 13.15 8.39 -0.59
N LEU A 169 13.10 7.11 -1.00
CA LEU A 169 11.97 6.23 -0.74
C LEU A 169 12.26 5.38 0.51
N ARG A 170 11.48 5.58 1.57
CA ARG A 170 11.68 4.91 2.86
C ARG A 170 10.38 4.54 3.55
N PHE A 171 10.50 3.52 4.41
CA PHE A 171 9.52 3.16 5.42
C PHE A 171 9.98 3.71 6.76
N HIS A 172 9.12 4.46 7.43
CA HIS A 172 9.35 4.98 8.76
C HIS A 172 8.32 4.39 9.72
N GLY A 173 8.78 3.52 10.63
CA GLY A 173 7.96 3.03 11.73
C GLY A 173 7.93 4.07 12.85
N ILE A 174 6.74 4.50 13.23
CA ILE A 174 6.50 5.31 14.43
C ILE A 174 5.76 4.41 15.41
N ASP A 175 6.43 4.08 16.50
CA ASP A 175 5.85 3.32 17.59
C ASP A 175 4.86 4.19 18.36
N LEU A 176 3.60 3.74 18.39
CA LEU A 176 2.52 4.45 19.04
C LEU A 176 2.24 3.92 20.46
N GLN A 177 2.88 2.83 20.88
CA GLN A 177 2.70 2.25 22.22
C GLN A 177 3.10 3.22 23.34
N VAL A 178 4.00 4.17 23.05
CA VAL A 178 4.45 5.23 23.97
C VAL A 178 3.29 6.15 24.40
N LEU A 179 2.16 6.16 23.66
CA LEU A 179 0.97 6.93 23.99
C LEU A 179 -0.03 6.20 24.90
N GLY A 180 0.30 5.01 25.44
CA GLY A 180 -0.50 4.31 26.45
C GLY A 180 -1.24 3.04 25.96
N GLY A 181 -0.68 2.32 24.99
CA GLY A 181 -1.38 1.21 24.34
C GLY A 181 -1.63 -0.03 25.22
N GLU A 182 -2.90 -0.31 25.50
CA GLU A 182 -3.43 -1.68 25.62
C GLU A 182 -4.93 -1.73 25.28
N GLN A 183 -5.26 -2.49 24.23
CA GLN A 183 -6.55 -3.15 23.95
C GLN A 183 -7.85 -2.37 24.23
N GLU A 184 -8.38 -1.61 23.25
CA GLU A 184 -9.84 -1.48 23.03
C GLU A 184 -10.21 -0.73 21.71
N THR A 185 -10.29 -1.48 20.59
CA THR A 185 -10.98 -1.20 19.29
C THR A 185 -10.32 -0.34 18.20
N GLY A 186 -10.80 -0.49 16.95
CA GLY A 186 -10.59 0.46 15.84
C GLY A 186 -9.86 -0.14 14.65
N GLY A 187 -8.60 0.24 14.47
CA GLY A 187 -7.66 -0.35 13.53
C GLY A 187 -6.42 -0.85 14.28
N ASP A 188 -5.70 -1.81 13.72
CA ASP A 188 -4.49 -2.36 14.33
C ASP A 188 -3.25 -1.50 14.00
N PHE A 189 -3.22 -0.88 12.81
CA PHE A 189 -2.15 0.02 12.40
C PHE A 189 -2.63 1.07 11.39
N GLY A 190 -1.94 2.21 11.39
CA GLY A 190 -2.09 3.27 10.39
C GLY A 190 -0.96 3.22 9.36
N LEU A 191 -1.27 3.58 8.12
CA LEU A 191 -0.30 3.76 7.04
C LEU A 191 -0.50 5.13 6.41
N ILE A 192 0.56 5.90 6.24
CA ILE A 192 0.52 7.16 5.49
C ILE A 192 1.41 7.01 4.27
N LEU A 193 0.84 7.25 3.08
CA LEU A 193 1.60 7.39 1.84
C LEU A 193 1.86 8.88 1.63
N ASP A 194 3.10 9.34 1.85
CA ASP A 194 3.51 10.75 1.75
C ASP A 194 4.47 10.92 0.56
N PHE A 195 3.91 11.15 -0.61
CA PHE A 195 4.66 11.39 -1.84
C PHE A 195 4.66 12.88 -2.17
N ASP A 196 5.82 13.52 -1.96
CA ASP A 196 6.02 14.95 -2.26
C ASP A 196 6.12 15.26 -3.77
N GLY A 197 6.06 14.22 -4.60
CA GLY A 197 6.07 14.25 -6.06
C GLY A 197 7.42 14.60 -6.68
N ARG A 198 8.51 14.69 -5.90
CA ARG A 198 9.86 14.86 -6.46
C ARG A 198 10.24 13.72 -7.41
N THR A 199 9.67 12.54 -7.19
CA THR A 199 9.89 11.30 -7.94
C THR A 199 9.02 11.17 -9.20
N VAL A 200 8.20 12.17 -9.52
CA VAL A 200 7.46 12.24 -10.81
C VAL A 200 8.45 12.35 -11.97
N LEU A 201 8.27 11.49 -12.97
CA LEU A 201 9.14 11.41 -14.13
C LEU A 201 9.15 12.73 -14.92
N PRO A 202 10.31 13.16 -15.47
CA PRO A 202 10.43 14.47 -16.14
C PRO A 202 9.43 14.69 -17.28
N ASN A 203 9.19 13.67 -18.11
CA ASN A 203 8.24 13.72 -19.23
C ASN A 203 6.77 13.71 -18.80
N GLU A 204 6.49 13.38 -17.54
CA GLU A 204 5.14 13.26 -16.97
C GLU A 204 4.76 14.50 -16.12
N ARG A 205 5.67 15.46 -15.99
CA ARG A 205 5.41 16.72 -15.27
C ARG A 205 4.50 17.61 -16.10
N GLY A 206 3.23 17.65 -15.71
CA GLY A 206 2.27 18.62 -16.25
C GLY A 206 2.47 20.03 -15.67
N PRO A 207 1.86 21.07 -16.28
CA PRO A 207 1.88 22.44 -15.76
C PRO A 207 1.21 22.62 -14.39
N LEU A 208 0.63 21.56 -13.83
CA LEU A 208 -0.06 21.50 -12.54
C LEU A 208 0.59 20.51 -11.54
N ASP A 209 1.84 20.08 -11.74
CA ASP A 209 2.44 19.00 -10.95
C ASP A 209 3.87 19.29 -10.42
N PRO A 210 4.26 18.74 -9.24
CA PRO A 210 3.48 17.88 -8.34
C PRO A 210 2.82 18.64 -7.19
N ARG A 211 1.55 18.33 -6.93
CA ARG A 211 0.99 18.49 -5.58
C ARG A 211 1.51 17.33 -4.74
N SER A 212 2.11 17.64 -3.59
CA SER A 212 2.35 16.63 -2.56
C SER A 212 1.04 15.88 -2.29
N ARG A 213 1.13 14.55 -2.20
CA ARG A 213 0.01 13.66 -1.91
C ARG A 213 0.28 12.96 -0.61
N ILE A 214 -0.63 13.16 0.35
CA ILE A 214 -0.57 12.53 1.66
C ILE A 214 -1.84 11.71 1.81
N VAL A 215 -1.73 10.38 1.74
CA VAL A 215 -2.87 9.47 1.81
C VAL A 215 -2.83 8.70 3.14
N PRO A 216 -3.58 9.13 4.16
CA PRO A 216 -3.76 8.36 5.39
C PRO A 216 -4.67 7.16 5.15
N LEU A 217 -4.31 6.02 5.73
CA LEU A 217 -5.04 4.76 5.66
C LEU A 217 -5.08 4.12 7.06
N ILE A 218 -6.21 3.49 7.40
CA ILE A 218 -6.34 2.67 8.61
C ILE A 218 -6.64 1.23 8.21
N PHE A 219 -5.92 0.30 8.83
CA PHE A 219 -6.14 -1.13 8.63
C PHE A 219 -6.56 -1.80 9.93
N GLN A 220 -7.61 -2.62 9.84
CA GLN A 220 -7.92 -3.62 10.84
C GLN A 220 -7.48 -4.99 10.33
N ALA A 221 -6.54 -5.64 11.00
CA ALA A 221 -6.16 -6.98 10.66
C ALA A 221 -7.20 -7.98 11.17
N LYS A 222 -7.44 -9.01 10.37
CA LYS A 222 -8.19 -10.19 10.76
C LYS A 222 -7.55 -11.46 10.23
N ARG A 223 -7.45 -12.46 11.10
CA ARG A 223 -7.11 -13.81 10.69
C ARG A 223 -8.34 -14.52 10.15
N TYR A 224 -8.12 -15.44 9.22
CA TYR A 224 -9.19 -16.26 8.69
C TYR A 224 -8.72 -17.63 8.23
N THR A 225 -9.67 -18.54 8.12
CA THR A 225 -9.53 -19.78 7.35
C THR A 225 -10.57 -19.71 6.25
N ARG A 226 -10.16 -19.91 4.99
CA ARG A 226 -11.05 -19.72 3.84
C ARG A 226 -12.42 -20.42 4.01
N PRO A 227 -13.51 -19.79 3.55
CA PRO A 227 -13.56 -18.50 2.83
C PRO A 227 -13.80 -17.28 3.74
N GLU A 228 -14.26 -17.47 4.97
CA GLU A 228 -14.80 -16.38 5.79
C GLU A 228 -13.84 -15.89 6.89
N ALA A 229 -13.84 -14.58 7.13
CA ALA A 229 -13.22 -13.96 8.29
C ALA A 229 -14.27 -13.49 9.30
N ASP A 230 -13.96 -13.60 10.60
CA ASP A 230 -14.76 -12.98 11.67
C ASP A 230 -14.44 -11.49 11.78
N VAL A 231 -15.46 -10.65 11.65
CA VAL A 231 -15.43 -9.19 11.77
C VAL A 231 -16.33 -8.67 12.89
N SER A 232 -16.82 -9.56 13.76
CA SER A 232 -17.85 -9.30 14.78
C SER A 232 -17.37 -8.53 16.02
N GLN A 233 -16.12 -8.06 16.03
CA GLN A 233 -15.53 -7.40 17.21
C GLN A 233 -16.40 -6.23 17.68
N HIS A 234 -16.84 -6.31 18.93
CA HIS A 234 -17.81 -5.41 19.54
C HIS A 234 -17.31 -4.93 20.90
N ASN A 235 -17.39 -3.63 21.16
CA ASN A 235 -17.17 -3.05 22.47
C ASN A 235 -18.51 -2.63 23.09
N PRO A 236 -18.78 -2.94 24.38
CA PRO A 236 -20.07 -2.68 25.03
C PRO A 236 -20.54 -1.22 24.95
N THR A 237 -19.62 -0.26 25.03
CA THR A 237 -19.92 1.18 25.07
C THR A 237 -19.86 1.79 23.67
N ARG A 238 -19.01 1.23 22.82
CA ARG A 238 -18.51 1.86 21.60
C ARG A 238 -19.07 1.24 20.32
N GLY A 239 -19.80 0.13 20.43
CA GLY A 239 -20.45 -0.57 19.34
C GLY A 239 -19.52 -1.51 18.56
N TYR A 240 -19.94 -1.87 17.35
CA TYR A 240 -19.15 -2.70 16.45
C TYR A 240 -17.96 -1.91 15.87
N GLN A 241 -16.81 -2.57 15.79
CA GLN A 241 -15.61 -1.99 15.22
C GLN A 241 -15.79 -1.56 13.76
N LYS A 242 -16.56 -2.34 12.99
CA LYS A 242 -16.87 -2.02 11.58
C LYS A 242 -17.52 -0.64 11.44
N ASP A 243 -18.47 -0.33 12.31
CA ASP A 243 -19.23 0.92 12.25
C ASP A 243 -18.33 2.12 12.54
N ARG A 244 -17.40 1.96 13.50
CA ARG A 244 -16.38 2.99 13.79
C ARG A 244 -15.46 3.23 12.61
N LEU A 245 -14.91 2.16 12.05
CA LEU A 245 -14.04 2.24 10.88
C LEU A 245 -14.74 2.87 9.67
N ALA A 246 -16.03 2.62 9.49
CA ALA A 246 -16.82 3.19 8.39
C ALA A 246 -17.02 4.71 8.49
N THR A 247 -16.81 5.29 9.68
CA THR A 247 -16.99 6.73 9.94
C THR A 247 -15.68 7.53 10.02
N ASN A 248 -14.54 6.88 9.77
CA ASN A 248 -13.25 7.55 9.70
C ASN A 248 -13.19 8.54 8.51
N GLU A 249 -12.48 9.64 8.70
CA GLU A 249 -12.23 10.62 7.63
C GLU A 249 -11.25 10.08 6.58
N CYS A 250 -10.34 9.19 6.98
CA CYS A 250 -9.46 8.48 6.06
C CYS A 250 -10.03 7.13 5.62
N THR A 251 -9.51 6.61 4.50
CA THR A 251 -9.89 5.29 4.00
C THR A 251 -9.56 4.21 5.02
N SER A 252 -10.57 3.45 5.41
CA SER A 252 -10.45 2.34 6.34
C SER A 252 -10.70 1.01 5.63
N ALA A 253 -9.86 0.03 5.92
CA ALA A 253 -9.92 -1.30 5.31
C ALA A 253 -9.65 -2.40 6.34
N TYR A 254 -10.15 -3.60 6.04
CA TYR A 254 -9.68 -4.82 6.67
C TYR A 254 -8.52 -5.39 5.85
N VAL A 255 -7.48 -5.88 6.54
CA VAL A 255 -6.44 -6.72 5.95
C VAL A 255 -6.58 -8.14 6.51
N PHE A 256 -6.70 -9.11 5.62
CA PHE A 256 -6.97 -10.50 5.96
C PHE A 256 -5.71 -11.34 5.80
N TYR A 257 -5.38 -12.11 6.84
CA TYR A 257 -4.29 -13.08 6.84
C TYR A 257 -4.86 -14.50 6.89
N GLU A 258 -4.56 -15.30 5.87
CA GLU A 258 -5.00 -16.71 5.86
C GLU A 258 -4.14 -17.51 6.86
N ASP A 259 -4.66 -17.66 8.07
CA ASP A 259 -4.00 -18.31 9.19
C ASP A 259 -5.03 -18.89 10.18
N GLY A 260 -4.94 -20.20 10.42
CA GLY A 260 -5.91 -20.96 11.19
C GLY A 260 -5.31 -21.64 12.42
N PRO A 261 -6.14 -22.34 13.22
CA PRO A 261 -5.65 -23.16 14.33
C PRO A 261 -4.78 -24.35 13.89
N ALA A 262 -4.90 -24.75 12.62
CA ALA A 262 -4.06 -25.77 11.99
C ALA A 262 -3.19 -25.13 10.89
N PRO A 263 -2.00 -25.70 10.60
CA PRO A 263 -1.15 -25.20 9.53
C PRO A 263 -1.83 -25.24 8.16
N ILE A 264 -1.62 -24.19 7.37
CA ILE A 264 -2.16 -24.06 6.01
C ILE A 264 -1.00 -24.18 5.03
N SER A 265 -1.04 -25.18 4.16
CA SER A 265 0.09 -25.52 3.27
C SER A 265 0.34 -24.51 2.15
N SER A 266 -0.73 -23.82 1.72
CA SER A 266 -0.69 -22.80 0.67
C SER A 266 -1.63 -21.65 1.07
N PRO A 267 -1.21 -20.78 2.01
CA PRO A 267 -2.00 -19.62 2.36
C PRO A 267 -2.02 -18.61 1.21
N LEU A 268 -3.05 -17.78 1.13
CA LEU A 268 -3.16 -16.67 0.20
C LEU A 268 -2.28 -15.48 0.61
N PRO A 269 -1.87 -14.61 -0.35
CA PRO A 269 -1.29 -13.32 0.00
C PRO A 269 -2.30 -12.47 0.80
N PRO A 270 -1.84 -11.46 1.55
CA PRO A 270 -2.73 -10.55 2.27
C PRO A 270 -3.78 -9.97 1.34
N LEU A 271 -5.05 -10.18 1.70
CA LEU A 271 -6.19 -9.60 0.99
C LEU A 271 -6.66 -8.37 1.75
N VAL A 272 -7.08 -7.35 1.02
CA VAL A 272 -7.54 -6.08 1.58
C VAL A 272 -8.94 -5.80 1.06
N LYS A 273 -9.83 -5.44 1.98
CA LYS A 273 -11.21 -5.09 1.68
C LYS A 273 -11.57 -3.78 2.35
N LEU A 274 -12.11 -2.84 1.59
CA LEU A 274 -12.68 -1.61 2.14
C LEU A 274 -13.79 -1.94 3.14
N VAL A 275 -13.87 -1.18 4.22
CA VAL A 275 -14.89 -1.40 5.27
C VAL A 275 -16.31 -1.31 4.69
N GLY A 276 -16.55 -0.41 3.74
CA GLY A 276 -17.84 -0.28 3.03
C GLY A 276 -18.26 -1.52 2.24
N ASN A 277 -17.32 -2.43 1.92
CA ASN A 277 -17.57 -3.68 1.22
C ASN A 277 -17.79 -4.87 2.19
N VAL A 278 -17.71 -4.63 3.51
CA VAL A 278 -18.01 -5.64 4.53
C VAL A 278 -19.49 -5.60 4.85
N THR A 279 -20.27 -6.40 4.13
CA THR A 279 -21.74 -6.42 4.23
C THR A 279 -22.27 -7.14 5.48
N GLY A 280 -21.56 -8.17 5.95
CA GLY A 280 -21.94 -8.93 7.15
C GLY A 280 -21.65 -8.19 8.46
N TYR A 281 -22.41 -8.52 9.50
CA TYR A 281 -22.17 -8.03 10.87
C TYR A 281 -21.17 -8.87 11.65
N ARG A 282 -21.07 -10.16 11.31
CA ARG A 282 -20.21 -11.10 12.02
C ARG A 282 -19.12 -11.70 11.16
N THR A 283 -19.44 -12.07 9.93
CA THR A 283 -18.48 -12.65 9.01
C THR A 283 -18.51 -11.96 7.67
N THR A 284 -17.42 -12.10 6.91
CA THR A 284 -17.34 -11.66 5.51
C THR A 284 -16.53 -12.66 4.70
N ASP A 285 -16.95 -12.91 3.46
CA ASP A 285 -16.17 -13.67 2.49
C ASP A 285 -14.90 -12.89 2.13
N THR A 286 -13.73 -13.43 2.42
CA THR A 286 -12.45 -12.73 2.21
C THR A 286 -12.04 -12.59 0.74
N LEU A 287 -12.61 -13.38 -0.18
CA LEU A 287 -12.31 -13.33 -1.60
C LEU A 287 -13.23 -12.34 -2.34
N ASP A 288 -14.49 -12.24 -1.91
CA ASP A 288 -15.44 -11.31 -2.52
C ASP A 288 -15.05 -9.85 -2.26
N GLN A 289 -15.12 -9.00 -3.28
CA GLN A 289 -14.79 -7.56 -3.23
C GLN A 289 -13.44 -7.17 -2.58
N SER A 290 -12.51 -8.11 -2.45
CA SER A 290 -11.15 -7.86 -1.97
C SER A 290 -10.17 -7.62 -3.13
N LEU A 291 -9.11 -6.88 -2.83
CA LEU A 291 -7.90 -6.77 -3.64
C LEU A 291 -6.74 -7.46 -2.91
N ASP A 292 -5.66 -7.77 -3.60
CA ASP A 292 -4.38 -8.04 -2.93
C ASP A 292 -3.78 -6.72 -2.41
N LEU A 293 -2.96 -6.79 -1.36
CA LEU A 293 -2.32 -5.62 -0.75
C LEU A 293 -1.58 -4.71 -1.78
N PRO A 294 -0.78 -5.24 -2.73
CA PRO A 294 -0.10 -4.40 -3.72
C PRO A 294 -1.06 -3.56 -4.56
N SER A 295 -2.13 -4.16 -5.08
CA SER A 295 -3.10 -3.43 -5.91
C SER A 295 -3.95 -2.47 -5.11
N PHE A 296 -4.25 -2.79 -3.84
CA PHE A 296 -4.91 -1.87 -2.93
C PHE A 296 -4.05 -0.62 -2.68
N LEU A 297 -2.77 -0.80 -2.33
CA LEU A 297 -1.86 0.30 -2.02
C LEU A 297 -1.58 1.17 -3.25
N LEU A 298 -1.37 0.55 -4.42
CA LEU A 298 -1.19 1.31 -5.66
C LEU A 298 -2.44 2.15 -5.95
N ARG A 299 -3.63 1.55 -5.88
CA ARG A 299 -4.88 2.29 -6.12
C ARG A 299 -5.10 3.41 -5.10
N ALA A 300 -4.81 3.17 -3.82
CA ALA A 300 -4.87 4.22 -2.80
C ALA A 300 -3.89 5.37 -3.09
N ALA A 301 -2.68 5.05 -3.57
CA ALA A 301 -1.70 6.06 -3.93
C ALA A 301 -2.09 6.86 -5.17
N THR A 302 -2.88 6.29 -6.10
CA THR A 302 -3.10 6.88 -7.42
C THR A 302 -4.49 7.47 -7.63
N ASP A 303 -5.53 6.96 -6.97
CA ASP A 303 -6.94 7.31 -7.21
C ASP A 303 -7.56 8.06 -6.01
N GLN A 304 -7.72 9.38 -6.15
CA GLN A 304 -8.31 10.25 -5.12
C GLN A 304 -9.78 9.90 -4.79
N ALA A 305 -10.52 9.32 -5.74
CA ALA A 305 -11.88 8.87 -5.48
C ALA A 305 -11.92 7.58 -4.65
N PHE A 306 -10.80 6.84 -4.62
CA PHE A 306 -10.65 5.62 -3.83
C PHE A 306 -10.10 5.90 -2.42
N ALA A 307 -9.15 6.82 -2.30
CA ALA A 307 -8.61 7.20 -1.00
C ALA A 307 -8.51 8.72 -0.82
N ALA A 308 -9.00 9.19 0.33
CA ALA A 308 -8.99 10.61 0.67
C ALA A 308 -7.54 11.10 0.89
N GLU A 309 -7.25 12.28 0.35
CA GLU A 309 -5.97 12.95 0.51
C GLU A 309 -6.05 13.99 1.63
N ALA A 310 -5.05 14.00 2.49
CA ALA A 310 -4.85 15.01 3.51
C ALA A 310 -4.15 16.24 2.93
N ALA A 311 -4.48 17.42 3.44
CA ALA A 311 -3.85 18.68 3.03
C ALA A 311 -2.46 18.89 3.62
N SER A 312 -2.14 18.19 4.72
CA SER A 312 -0.87 18.30 5.43
C SER A 312 -0.57 17.05 6.28
N PRO A 313 0.66 16.88 6.79
CA PRO A 313 0.98 15.82 7.74
C PRO A 313 0.16 15.88 9.03
N GLU A 314 -0.14 17.07 9.53
CA GLU A 314 -1.01 17.28 10.69
C GLU A 314 -2.45 16.80 10.39
N ASP A 315 -2.96 17.17 9.21
CA ASP A 315 -4.29 16.77 8.74
C ASP A 315 -4.37 15.25 8.57
N ALA A 316 -3.33 14.61 8.02
CA ALA A 316 -3.27 13.16 7.89
C ALA A 316 -3.33 12.44 9.24
N LEU A 317 -2.58 12.93 10.23
CA LEU A 317 -2.64 12.41 11.59
C LEU A 317 -4.03 12.63 12.19
N ARG A 318 -4.63 13.82 12.02
CA ARG A 318 -5.98 14.10 12.50
C ARG A 318 -7.03 13.21 11.84
N MET A 319 -6.94 12.94 10.54
CA MET A 319 -7.85 12.03 9.85
C MET A 319 -7.76 10.61 10.44
N ILE A 320 -6.54 10.15 10.74
CA ILE A 320 -6.31 8.85 11.40
C ILE A 320 -6.88 8.83 12.82
N TYR A 321 -6.57 9.84 13.63
CA TYR A 321 -7.03 9.94 15.04
C TYR A 321 -8.42 10.58 15.19
N SER A 322 -9.14 10.82 14.08
CA SER A 322 -10.47 11.44 14.12
C SER A 322 -11.46 10.57 14.88
N LYS A 323 -11.33 9.24 14.72
CA LYS A 323 -12.10 8.20 15.42
C LYS A 323 -11.25 7.06 15.99
N ALA A 324 -9.97 6.96 15.61
CA ALA A 324 -9.04 6.08 16.31
C ALA A 324 -8.60 6.76 17.62
N ASP A 325 -8.88 6.09 18.74
CA ASP A 325 -8.31 6.46 20.03
C ASP A 325 -6.77 6.29 19.91
N PRO A 326 -5.98 7.21 20.42
CA PRO A 326 -4.51 7.22 20.26
C PRO A 326 -3.83 6.00 20.86
N GLU A 327 -4.43 5.44 21.90
CA GLU A 327 -4.00 4.22 22.57
C GLU A 327 -4.37 2.96 21.75
N GLN A 328 -5.12 3.09 20.65
CA GLN A 328 -5.61 1.96 19.84
C GLN A 328 -4.69 1.58 18.69
N LEU A 329 -4.03 2.54 18.05
CA LEU A 329 -3.13 2.23 16.95
C LEU A 329 -1.79 1.81 17.52
N ARG A 330 -1.30 0.63 17.12
CA ARG A 330 -0.04 0.09 17.65
C ARG A 330 1.17 0.61 16.91
N ALA A 331 0.98 0.87 15.62
CA ALA A 331 2.02 1.34 14.74
C ALA A 331 1.43 2.34 13.76
N LEU A 332 2.17 3.41 13.52
CA LEU A 332 1.99 4.26 12.37
C LEU A 332 3.19 4.06 11.46
N VAL A 333 2.95 3.62 10.24
CA VAL A 333 4.00 3.50 9.22
C VAL A 333 3.84 4.64 8.23
N VAL A 334 4.90 5.39 8.01
CA VAL A 334 4.94 6.43 6.98
C VAL A 334 5.82 5.92 5.84
N ILE A 335 5.23 5.80 4.66
CA ILE A 335 5.92 5.51 3.42
C ILE A 335 6.11 6.85 2.71
N ALA A 336 7.35 7.33 2.61
CA ALA A 336 7.61 8.68 2.11
C ALA A 336 8.69 8.73 1.04
N SER A 337 8.60 9.76 0.18
CA SER A 337 9.67 10.20 -0.73
C SER A 337 10.61 11.26 -0.11
N ASP A 338 10.36 11.66 1.14
CA ASP A 338 11.08 12.70 1.87
C ASP A 338 11.89 12.10 3.04
N PRO A 339 13.22 12.32 3.11
CA PRO A 339 14.06 11.81 4.19
C PRO A 339 13.66 12.31 5.59
N ASP A 340 13.04 13.49 5.70
CA ASP A 340 12.67 14.11 6.98
C ASP A 340 11.25 13.74 7.45
N ALA A 341 10.54 12.88 6.71
CA ALA A 341 9.15 12.51 7.00
C ALA A 341 8.99 11.98 8.43
N SER A 342 9.85 11.06 8.89
CA SER A 342 9.76 10.51 10.25
C SER A 342 9.81 11.59 11.34
N HIS A 343 10.76 12.53 11.23
CA HIS A 343 10.89 13.63 12.20
C HIS A 343 9.65 14.54 12.14
N ARG A 344 9.18 14.85 10.92
CA ARG A 344 7.98 15.68 10.71
C ARG A 344 6.74 15.06 11.35
N TYR A 345 6.44 13.80 11.09
CA TYR A 345 5.27 13.13 11.68
C TYR A 345 5.42 12.93 13.18
N SER A 346 6.62 12.59 13.68
CA SER A 346 6.86 12.43 15.13
C SER A 346 6.68 13.76 15.88
N SER A 347 7.14 14.87 15.29
CA SER A 347 6.96 16.21 15.85
C SER A 347 5.48 16.60 15.90
N TRP A 348 4.73 16.36 14.82
CA TRP A 348 3.29 16.65 14.78
C TRP A 348 2.50 15.77 15.74
N LEU A 349 2.83 14.47 15.82
CA LEU A 349 2.20 13.56 16.77
C LEU A 349 2.41 14.02 18.21
N SER A 350 3.64 14.44 18.56
CA SER A 350 3.96 14.98 19.88
C SER A 350 3.16 16.25 20.20
N ALA A 351 2.96 17.12 19.21
CA ALA A 351 2.18 18.34 19.35
C ALA A 351 0.67 18.08 19.47
N LEU A 352 0.16 17.07 18.77
CA LEU A 352 -1.26 16.69 18.79
C LEU A 352 -1.62 15.88 20.05
N ALA A 353 -0.66 15.16 20.64
CA ALA A 353 -0.88 14.26 21.78
C ALA A 353 -1.72 14.87 22.93
N PRO A 354 -1.52 16.14 23.37
CA PRO A 354 -2.35 16.73 24.42
C PRO A 354 -3.82 16.92 24.03
N GLU A 355 -4.12 17.39 22.81
CA GLU A 355 -5.49 17.56 22.31
C GLU A 355 -6.19 16.21 22.19
N ILE A 356 -5.44 15.31 21.56
CA ILE A 356 -5.79 13.93 21.34
C ILE A 356 -6.18 13.23 22.67
N LEU A 357 -5.40 13.44 23.74
CA LEU A 357 -5.69 12.92 25.09
C LEU A 357 -6.80 13.70 25.82
N HIS A 358 -7.00 14.99 25.53
CA HIS A 358 -8.03 15.84 26.16
C HIS A 358 -9.46 15.59 25.66
N ARG A 359 -9.64 15.01 24.46
CA ARG A 359 -10.97 14.58 23.97
C ARG A 359 -11.67 13.55 24.90
N ARG A 360 -10.96 13.02 25.90
CA ARG A 360 -11.49 12.20 27.02
C ARG A 360 -12.50 12.89 27.94
N GLY A 361 -12.51 14.22 28.02
CA GLY A 361 -13.06 14.95 29.18
C GLY A 361 -14.58 14.90 29.43
N PRO A 362 -15.45 15.20 28.45
CA PRO A 362 -16.88 15.42 28.76
C PRO A 362 -17.75 14.15 28.68
N GLU A 363 -17.56 13.31 27.65
CA GLU A 363 -18.48 12.19 27.38
C GLU A 363 -18.31 11.02 28.38
N GLU A 364 -17.10 10.74 28.88
CA GLU A 364 -16.89 9.71 29.91
C GLU A 364 -17.22 10.16 31.35
N GLN A 365 -17.32 11.48 31.61
CA GLN A 365 -17.66 11.99 32.95
C GLN A 365 -19.17 12.08 33.20
N GLU A 366 -20.00 12.24 32.17
CA GLU A 366 -21.46 12.13 32.30
C GLU A 366 -21.90 10.67 32.50
N LEU A 367 -21.23 9.71 31.87
CA LEU A 367 -21.57 8.28 31.95
C LEU A 367 -21.13 7.56 33.24
N ARG A 368 -20.33 8.21 34.11
CA ARG A 368 -20.00 7.69 35.46
C ARG A 368 -20.91 8.25 36.55
N ARG A 369 -21.89 9.08 36.18
CA ARG A 369 -22.87 9.68 37.11
C ARG A 369 -24.24 8.99 37.08
N ASP A 370 -24.44 8.06 36.16
CA ASP A 370 -25.58 7.13 36.11
C ASP A 370 -25.10 5.70 36.41
#